data_AF-A0A1H8WRU2-F1
#
_entry.id   AF-A0A1H8WRU2-F1
#
_cell.length_a   1.000
_cell.length_b   1.000
_cell.length_c   1.000
_cell.angle_alpha   90.00
_cell.angle_beta   90.00
_cell.angle_gamma   90.00
#
_symmetry.space_group_name_H-M   'P 1'
#
loop_
_entity.id
_entity.type
_entity.pdbx_description
1 polymer ?
#
loop_
_entity_poly.entity_id
_entity_poly.type
_entity_poly.pdbx_seq_one_letter_code
_entity_poly.pdbx_strand_id
1 'polypeptide(L)'
;MKTGAAVIGLSTIPTSIQALPTDGDGGKCVFIYDDSHKKDLTKTLPVHRELDAPGCLAAVSGYLSPTGDYLAEEDLQEFLDADWEILSHMHYHRPVGQRALTEDVEEGDTELEVVSTFHGRF
;
A
#
# COMPACT_ATOMS: atom_id res chain seq x y z
N MET A 1 -29.54 -33.20 -28.33
CA MET A 1 -29.44 -31.78 -27.90
C MET A 1 -28.74 -31.76 -26.55
N LYS A 2 -27.55 -31.14 -26.46
CA LYS A 2 -26.80 -30.99 -25.21
C LYS A 2 -27.19 -29.64 -24.62
N THR A 3 -27.87 -29.64 -23.49
CA THR A 3 -28.21 -28.43 -22.73
C THR A 3 -27.01 -28.06 -21.87
N GLY A 4 -26.30 -26.99 -22.25
CA GLY A 4 -25.27 -26.36 -21.44
C GLY A 4 -25.90 -25.33 -20.51
N ALA A 5 -25.62 -25.44 -19.21
CA ALA A 5 -25.95 -24.39 -18.23
C ALA A 5 -24.77 -23.41 -18.19
N ALA A 6 -25.04 -22.13 -18.47
CA ALA A 6 -24.09 -21.05 -18.23
C ALA A 6 -24.31 -20.51 -16.81
N VAL A 7 -23.28 -20.57 -15.97
CA VAL A 7 -23.25 -19.91 -14.66
C VAL A 7 -22.68 -18.51 -14.89
N ILE A 8 -23.50 -17.49 -14.64
CA ILE A 8 -23.07 -16.10 -14.63
C ILE A 8 -22.70 -15.78 -13.17
N GLY A 9 -21.41 -15.81 -12.85
CA GLY A 9 -20.89 -15.35 -11.57
C GLY A 9 -20.79 -13.83 -11.58
N LEU A 10 -21.69 -13.15 -10.89
CA LEU A 10 -21.63 -11.71 -10.68
C LEU A 10 -20.70 -11.44 -9.48
N SER A 11 -19.46 -11.03 -9.75
CA SER A 11 -18.56 -10.52 -8.71
C SER A 11 -18.97 -9.08 -8.39
N THR A 12 -19.57 -8.88 -7.22
CA THR A 12 -19.86 -7.54 -6.70
C THR A 12 -18.65 -7.05 -5.92
N ILE A 13 -17.87 -6.14 -6.51
CA ILE A 13 -16.89 -5.34 -5.78
C ILE A 13 -17.69 -4.31 -4.96
N PRO A 14 -17.63 -4.30 -3.61
CA PRO A 14 -18.28 -3.25 -2.84
C PRO A 14 -17.67 -1.89 -3.20
N THR A 15 -18.55 -0.93 -3.49
CA THR A 15 -18.22 0.37 -4.09
C THR A 15 -17.92 1.47 -3.07
N SER A 16 -17.73 1.11 -1.80
CA SER A 16 -17.42 2.09 -0.75
C SER A 16 -16.60 1.47 0.36
N ILE A 17 -15.40 2.02 0.55
CA ILE A 17 -14.69 1.91 1.83
C ILE A 17 -15.25 3.04 2.71
N GLN A 18 -15.73 2.69 3.89
CA GLN A 18 -16.24 3.67 4.86
C GLN A 18 -15.22 3.81 5.99
N ALA A 19 -14.77 5.04 6.26
CA ALA A 19 -14.07 5.34 7.50
C ALA A 19 -15.00 5.07 8.68
N LEU A 20 -14.52 4.28 9.66
CA LEU A 20 -15.29 3.95 10.86
C LEU A 20 -15.65 5.23 11.66
N PRO A 21 -16.85 5.28 12.30
CA PRO A 21 -17.23 6.39 13.15
C PRO A 21 -16.27 6.53 14.33
N THR A 22 -16.01 7.77 14.70
CA THR A 22 -14.99 8.11 15.69
C THR A 22 -15.62 8.69 16.94
N ASP A 23 -16.43 7.88 17.61
CA ASP A 23 -17.23 8.31 18.76
C ASP A 23 -16.40 8.47 20.06
N GLY A 24 -15.09 8.67 19.95
CA GLY A 24 -14.19 8.83 21.10
C GLY A 24 -13.09 9.86 20.85
N ASP A 25 -12.78 10.63 21.91
CA ASP A 25 -11.73 11.65 22.05
C ASP A 25 -10.28 11.16 21.73
N GLY A 26 -10.11 9.98 21.16
CA GLY A 26 -8.83 9.44 20.71
C GLY A 26 -8.43 9.98 19.33
N GLY A 27 -7.14 10.32 19.19
CA GLY A 27 -6.53 10.69 17.90
C GLY A 27 -6.74 9.63 16.82
N LYS A 28 -6.67 10.04 15.55
CA LYS A 28 -6.79 9.14 14.40
C LYS A 28 -5.41 8.80 13.87
N CYS A 29 -5.22 7.53 13.54
CA CYS A 29 -4.00 7.00 12.96
C CYS A 29 -4.38 6.19 11.72
N VAL A 30 -3.61 6.34 10.65
CA VAL A 30 -3.73 5.54 9.42
C VAL A 30 -2.36 4.92 9.16
N PHE A 31 -2.32 3.60 9.04
CA PHE A 31 -1.10 2.88 8.69
C PHE A 31 -1.04 2.73 7.17
N ILE A 32 0.06 3.17 6.55
CA ILE A 32 0.29 3.02 5.11
C ILE A 32 1.65 2.33 4.94
N TYR A 33 1.66 1.26 4.14
CA TYR A 33 2.86 0.52 3.78
C TYR A 33 3.13 0.68 2.29
N ASP A 34 4.31 1.20 1.95
CA ASP A 34 4.73 1.48 0.57
C ASP A 34 5.39 0.26 -0.09
N ASP A 35 5.54 0.32 -1.42
CA ASP A 35 6.31 -0.60 -2.26
C ASP A 35 5.77 -2.02 -2.46
N SER A 36 4.74 -2.47 -1.72
CA SER A 36 4.13 -3.81 -1.88
C SER A 36 5.14 -4.96 -1.74
N HIS A 37 5.91 -4.96 -0.66
CA HIS A 37 6.87 -6.02 -0.38
C HIS A 37 6.18 -7.29 0.14
N LYS A 38 6.73 -8.47 -0.17
CA LYS A 38 6.22 -9.77 0.33
C LYS A 38 6.22 -9.87 1.87
N LYS A 39 7.00 -9.02 2.54
CA LYS A 39 7.02 -8.88 4.00
C LYS A 39 5.72 -8.27 4.55
N ASP A 40 5.01 -7.48 3.76
CA ASP A 40 3.71 -6.92 4.18
C ASP A 40 2.71 -8.06 4.39
N LEU A 41 2.71 -9.06 3.52
CA LEU A 41 1.87 -10.25 3.66
C LEU A 41 2.34 -11.16 4.80
N THR A 42 3.65 -11.39 4.91
CA THR A 42 4.20 -12.43 5.79
C THR A 42 4.49 -11.96 7.22
N LYS A 43 4.60 -10.65 7.45
CA LYS A 43 4.95 -10.07 8.76
C LYS A 43 3.93 -9.03 9.22
N THR A 44 3.54 -8.11 8.35
CA THR A 44 2.70 -6.97 8.73
C THR A 44 1.23 -7.38 8.88
N LEU A 45 0.66 -8.00 7.86
CA LEU A 45 -0.75 -8.42 7.84
C LEU A 45 -1.13 -9.34 9.01
N PRO A 46 -0.31 -10.34 9.42
CA PRO A 46 -0.61 -11.15 10.60
C PRO A 46 -0.75 -10.34 11.89
N VAL A 47 0.08 -9.31 12.10
CA VAL A 47 0.00 -8.45 13.29
C VAL A 47 -1.28 -7.61 13.27
N HIS A 48 -1.64 -7.05 12.11
CA HIS A 48 -2.87 -6.30 11.97
C HIS A 48 -4.13 -7.16 12.16
N ARG A 49 -4.10 -8.42 11.69
CA ARG A 49 -5.15 -9.40 11.97
C ARG A 49 -5.24 -9.75 13.46
N GLU A 50 -4.11 -9.89 14.15
CA GLU A 50 -4.07 -10.16 15.60
C GLU A 50 -4.64 -8.98 16.41
N LEU A 51 -4.35 -7.75 15.98
CA LEU A 51 -4.72 -6.53 16.70
C LEU A 51 -6.04 -5.91 16.22
N ASP A 52 -6.74 -6.53 15.26
CA ASP A 52 -7.97 -6.01 14.64
C ASP A 52 -7.82 -4.55 14.18
N ALA A 53 -6.72 -4.26 13.49
CA ALA A 53 -6.38 -2.93 13.04
C ALA A 53 -6.28 -2.90 11.50
N PRO A 54 -7.07 -2.08 10.78
CA PRO A 54 -6.92 -1.95 9.34
C PRO A 54 -5.67 -1.13 8.96
N GLY A 55 -5.27 -1.25 7.70
CA GLY A 55 -4.16 -0.50 7.11
C GLY A 55 -4.38 -0.24 5.62
N CYS A 56 -3.42 0.42 5.00
CA CYS A 56 -3.39 0.65 3.57
C CYS A 56 -2.11 0.08 2.97
N LEU A 57 -2.20 -0.51 1.79
CA LEU A 57 -1.07 -1.00 1.01
C LEU A 57 -0.92 -0.16 -0.26
N ALA A 58 0.12 0.66 -0.33
CA ALA A 58 0.46 1.43 -1.52
C ALA A 58 1.34 0.58 -2.45
N ALA A 59 0.73 0.05 -3.51
CA ALA A 59 1.39 -0.90 -4.41
C ALA A 59 2.03 -0.22 -5.62
N VAL A 60 3.28 -0.58 -5.91
CA VAL A 60 3.93 -0.25 -7.18
C VAL A 60 3.50 -1.30 -8.20
N SER A 61 2.56 -0.96 -9.08
CA SER A 61 1.91 -1.98 -9.91
C SER A 61 2.85 -2.73 -10.86
N GLY A 62 3.97 -2.13 -11.26
CA GLY A 62 4.98 -2.78 -12.10
C GLY A 62 6.01 -3.62 -11.34
N TYR A 63 5.98 -3.62 -10.00
CA TYR A 63 6.79 -4.51 -9.17
C TYR A 63 6.05 -5.78 -8.75
N LEU A 64 4.72 -5.83 -8.95
CA LEU A 64 3.96 -7.03 -8.66
C LEU A 64 4.50 -8.20 -9.48
N SER A 65 4.82 -9.28 -8.78
CA SER A 65 5.50 -10.43 -9.37
C SER A 65 5.17 -11.70 -8.61
N PRO A 66 4.90 -12.82 -9.31
CA PRO A 66 4.72 -14.13 -8.68
C PRO A 66 6.01 -14.69 -8.08
N THR A 67 7.15 -14.08 -8.37
CA THR A 67 8.47 -14.50 -7.85
C THR A 67 9.27 -13.30 -7.34
N GLY A 68 10.09 -13.52 -6.31
CA GLY A 68 10.95 -12.48 -5.73
C GLY A 68 10.38 -11.89 -4.43
N ASP A 69 10.76 -10.64 -4.16
CA ASP A 69 10.55 -9.98 -2.85
C ASP A 69 9.32 -9.07 -2.79
N TYR A 70 8.55 -8.98 -3.87
CA TYR A 70 7.32 -8.20 -3.98
C TYR A 70 6.08 -9.10 -3.97
N LEU A 71 4.92 -8.52 -3.75
CA LEU A 71 3.64 -9.23 -3.79
C LEU A 71 3.29 -9.66 -5.22
N ALA A 72 2.62 -10.79 -5.34
CA ALA A 72 1.91 -11.19 -6.54
C ALA A 72 0.55 -10.49 -6.61
N GLU A 73 -0.07 -10.45 -7.80
CA GLU A 73 -1.42 -9.91 -7.95
C GLU A 73 -2.44 -10.65 -7.07
N GLU A 74 -2.32 -11.98 -6.97
CA GLU A 74 -3.20 -12.77 -6.11
C GLU A 74 -3.04 -12.49 -4.60
N ASP A 75 -1.87 -12.04 -4.16
CA ASP A 75 -1.65 -11.73 -2.74
C ASP A 75 -2.47 -10.51 -2.29
N LEU A 76 -2.83 -9.60 -3.21
CA LEU A 76 -3.60 -8.39 -2.89
C LEU A 76 -4.97 -8.73 -2.30
N GLN A 77 -5.54 -9.89 -2.65
CA GLN A 77 -6.81 -10.34 -2.12
C GLN A 77 -6.76 -10.56 -0.61
N GLU A 78 -5.63 -11.03 -0.05
CA GLU A 78 -5.47 -11.26 1.39
C GLU A 78 -5.59 -9.96 2.21
N PHE A 79 -5.18 -8.84 1.62
CA PHE A 79 -5.28 -7.52 2.24
C PHE A 79 -6.71 -6.97 2.13
N LEU A 80 -7.35 -7.11 0.97
CA LEU A 80 -8.75 -6.73 0.77
C LEU A 80 -9.68 -7.50 1.72
N ASP A 81 -9.44 -8.81 1.89
CA ASP A 81 -10.19 -9.66 2.81
C ASP A 81 -9.96 -9.29 4.28
N ALA A 82 -8.89 -8.56 4.58
CA ALA A 82 -8.58 -8.00 5.89
C ALA A 82 -9.03 -6.54 6.06
N ASP A 83 -9.89 -6.03 5.17
CA ASP A 83 -10.42 -4.66 5.17
C ASP A 83 -9.35 -3.57 4.97
N TRP A 84 -8.27 -3.91 4.26
CA TRP A 84 -7.25 -2.93 3.88
C TRP A 84 -7.57 -2.26 2.54
N GLU A 85 -7.20 -0.99 2.42
CA GLU A 85 -7.27 -0.27 1.15
C GLU A 85 -6.00 -0.51 0.31
N ILE A 86 -6.16 -0.70 -1.00
CA ILE A 86 -5.03 -0.76 -1.95
C ILE A 86 -4.89 0.60 -2.63
N LEU A 87 -3.74 1.24 -2.44
CA LEU A 87 -3.41 2.55 -2.98
C LEU A 87 -2.42 2.44 -4.14
N SER A 88 -2.36 3.48 -4.98
CA SER A 88 -1.34 3.56 -6.03
C SER A 88 -0.02 4.07 -5.48
N HIS A 89 1.07 3.36 -5.77
CA HIS A 89 2.44 3.83 -5.60
C HIS A 89 3.17 3.95 -6.95
N MET A 90 2.42 4.38 -7.97
CA MET A 90 2.84 4.45 -9.38
C MET A 90 3.11 3.08 -10.01
N HIS A 91 3.50 3.09 -11.30
CA HIS A 91 3.80 1.86 -12.02
C HIS A 91 5.27 1.42 -11.88
N TYR A 92 6.22 2.36 -11.84
CA TYR A 92 7.66 2.06 -11.81
C TYR A 92 8.41 2.81 -10.70
N HIS A 93 7.70 3.24 -9.65
CA HIS A 93 8.26 3.95 -8.49
C HIS A 93 9.27 5.06 -8.89
N ARG A 94 8.87 5.88 -9.88
CA ARG A 94 9.74 6.95 -10.39
C ARG A 94 9.62 8.18 -9.50
N PRO A 95 10.73 8.78 -9.05
CA PRO A 95 10.69 10.02 -8.30
C PRO A 95 9.95 11.11 -9.10
N VAL A 96 8.94 11.73 -8.50
CA VAL A 96 8.20 12.86 -9.10
C VAL A 96 8.93 14.19 -8.98
N GLY A 97 10.06 14.20 -8.27
CA GLY A 97 10.94 15.33 -8.16
C GLY A 97 12.26 14.93 -7.52
N GLN A 98 13.29 15.74 -7.77
CA GLN A 98 14.57 15.64 -7.08
C GLN A 98 14.73 16.86 -6.17
N ARG A 99 15.47 16.69 -5.07
CA ARG A 99 15.88 17.77 -4.19
C ARG A 99 17.39 17.82 -4.18
N ALA A 100 17.93 19.02 -4.37
CA ALA A 100 19.34 19.24 -4.17
C ALA A 100 19.66 19.15 -2.68
N LEU A 101 20.76 18.48 -2.36
CA LEU A 101 21.39 18.59 -1.06
C LEU A 101 21.98 19.99 -0.90
N THR A 102 22.10 20.45 0.34
CA THR A 102 22.74 21.74 0.64
C THR A 102 24.25 21.68 0.40
N GLU A 103 24.84 20.49 0.52
CA GLU A 103 26.26 20.20 0.29
C GLU A 103 26.46 18.79 -0.32
N ASP A 104 27.67 18.51 -0.81
CA ASP A 104 28.04 17.20 -1.33
C ASP A 104 28.16 16.17 -0.20
N VAL A 105 27.87 14.89 -0.48
CA VAL A 105 27.96 13.80 0.50
C VAL A 105 29.37 13.22 0.52
N GLU A 106 29.94 13.10 1.71
CA GLU A 106 31.21 12.43 1.97
C GLU A 106 31.02 11.06 2.65
N GLU A 107 32.03 10.20 2.53
CA GLU A 107 32.02 8.90 3.21
C GLU A 107 32.08 9.10 4.73
N GLY A 108 31.02 8.70 5.43
CA GLY A 108 30.93 8.79 6.89
C GLY A 108 29.87 9.79 7.38
N ASP A 109 29.27 10.56 6.48
CA ASP A 109 28.16 11.45 6.84
C ASP A 109 27.00 10.66 7.45
N THR A 110 26.48 11.16 8.57
CA THR A 110 25.34 10.56 9.29
C THR A 110 24.04 11.34 9.12
N GLU A 111 24.10 12.49 8.44
CA GLU A 111 22.97 13.40 8.24
C GLU A 111 23.03 13.99 6.83
N LEU A 112 21.85 14.25 6.24
CA LEU A 112 21.71 14.87 4.92
C LEU A 112 20.73 16.04 5.04
N GLU A 113 21.16 17.22 4.60
CA GLU A 113 20.32 18.41 4.53
C GLU A 113 19.89 18.69 3.08
N VAL A 114 18.63 19.09 2.88
CA VAL A 114 18.07 19.43 1.56
C VAL A 114 17.74 20.91 1.45
N VAL A 115 17.96 21.50 0.27
CA VAL A 115 17.73 22.94 0.02
C VAL A 115 16.28 23.37 0.29
N SER A 116 15.31 22.43 0.19
CA SER A 116 13.94 22.68 0.67
C SER A 116 13.17 21.37 0.93
N THR A 117 12.36 21.39 1.99
CA THR A 117 11.32 20.39 2.27
C THR A 117 9.95 21.03 2.04
N PHE A 118 9.32 20.73 0.90
CA PHE A 118 7.91 21.06 0.68
C PHE A 118 7.11 19.77 0.63
N HIS A 119 6.27 19.57 1.64
CA HIS A 119 5.21 18.57 1.63
C HIS A 119 3.88 19.32 1.55
N GLY A 120 3.08 19.09 0.49
CA GLY A 120 1.68 19.54 0.43
C GLY A 120 1.38 21.02 0.16
N ARG A 121 2.09 21.70 -0.76
CA ARG A 121 1.68 23.05 -1.22
C ARG A 121 1.07 23.00 -2.62
N PHE A 122 -0.25 22.91 -2.69
CA PHE A 122 -1.08 23.30 -3.84
C PHE A 122 -2.05 24.38 -3.38
#